data_AF-A0A357MHP0-F1
#
_entry.id   AF-A0A357MHP0-F1
#
_cell.length_a   1.000
_cell.length_b   1.000
_cell.length_c   1.000
_cell.angle_alpha   90.00
_cell.angle_beta   90.00
_cell.angle_gamma   90.00
#
_symmetry.space_group_name_H-M   'P 1'
#
loop_
_entity.id
_entity.type
_entity.pdbx_description
1 polymer ?
#
loop_
_entity_poly.entity_id
_entity_poly.type
_entity_poly.pdbx_seq_one_letter_code
_entity_poly.pdbx_strand_id
1 'polypeptide(L)'
;MAARVVLMHELRGAPEPEALMARMAPVDLVLIEGFKRSPHPRIEVHRAVTGHALIAPGDRSVRAVAADAALMIDRPVLDLDDTGAIADFILSEVGL
;
A
#
# COMPACT_ATOMS: atom_id res chain seq x y z
N MET A 1 -12.61 -16.48 -15.32
CA MET A 1 -11.87 -15.34 -15.90
C MET A 1 -11.98 -14.18 -14.93
N ALA A 2 -10.87 -13.63 -14.43
CA ALA A 2 -10.92 -12.38 -13.67
C ALA A 2 -11.21 -11.23 -14.65
N ALA A 3 -12.30 -10.50 -14.44
CA ALA A 3 -12.64 -9.33 -15.24
C ALA A 3 -11.87 -8.11 -14.69
N ARG A 4 -11.08 -7.44 -15.53
CA ARG A 4 -10.36 -6.22 -15.16
C ARG A 4 -11.11 -5.01 -15.68
N VAL A 5 -11.47 -4.10 -14.78
CA VAL A 5 -12.02 -2.78 -15.11
C VAL A 5 -10.97 -1.72 -14.80
N VAL A 6 -10.81 -0.73 -15.68
CA VAL A 6 -9.90 0.40 -15.49
C VAL A 6 -10.70 1.70 -15.61
N LEU A 7 -10.57 2.58 -14.62
CA LEU A 7 -11.13 3.93 -14.64
C LEU A 7 -9.96 4.93 -14.66
N MET A 8 -9.84 5.72 -15.73
CA MET A 8 -8.77 6.69 -15.92
C MET A 8 -9.34 8.07 -16.23
N HIS A 9 -8.81 9.10 -15.57
CA HIS A 9 -9.20 10.49 -15.78
C HIS A 9 -7.98 11.36 -16.05
N GLU A 10 -7.95 12.03 -17.20
CA GLU A 10 -6.96 13.06 -17.49
C GLU A 10 -7.47 14.41 -17.00
N LEU A 11 -6.75 15.05 -16.08
CA LEU A 11 -7.20 16.30 -15.47
C LEU A 11 -7.11 17.50 -16.42
N ARG A 12 -6.24 17.47 -17.44
CA ARG A 12 -6.12 18.52 -18.49
C ARG A 12 -6.11 19.96 -17.94
N GLY A 13 -5.40 20.17 -16.83
CA GLY A 13 -5.28 21.46 -16.15
C GLY A 13 -6.37 21.74 -15.11
N ALA A 14 -7.37 20.87 -14.96
CA ALA A 14 -8.27 20.88 -13.81
C ALA A 14 -7.50 20.57 -12.53
N PRO A 15 -7.91 21.13 -11.38
CA PRO A 15 -7.30 20.79 -10.10
C PRO A 15 -7.44 19.30 -9.81
N GLU A 16 -6.49 18.75 -9.05
CA GLU A 16 -6.62 17.40 -8.53
C GLU A 16 -7.91 17.30 -7.71
N PRO A 17 -8.80 16.34 -8.02
CA PRO A 17 -10.05 16.20 -7.30
C PRO A 17 -9.75 15.87 -5.84
N GLU A 18 -10.37 16.62 -4.93
CA GLU A 18 -10.18 16.49 -3.47
C GLU A 18 -10.52 15.08 -2.94
N ALA A 19 -11.36 14.32 -3.66
CA ALA A 19 -11.74 12.96 -3.30
C ALA A 19 -11.80 12.03 -4.54
N LEU A 20 -10.65 11.47 -4.94
CA LEU A 20 -10.59 10.47 -6.02
C LEU A 20 -11.48 9.25 -5.74
N MET A 21 -11.59 8.87 -4.47
CA MET A 21 -12.46 7.77 -4.00
C MET A 21 -13.94 8.00 -4.32
N ALA A 22 -14.42 9.25 -4.33
CA ALA A 22 -15.83 9.56 -4.61
C ALA A 22 -16.25 9.27 -6.06
N ARG A 23 -15.28 9.01 -6.95
CA ARG A 23 -15.51 8.68 -8.36
C ARG A 23 -15.50 7.18 -8.63
N MET A 24 -15.15 6.35 -7.64
CA MET A 24 -15.14 4.91 -7.77
C MET A 24 -16.54 4.35 -7.51
N ALA A 25 -16.94 3.31 -8.26
CA ALA A 25 -18.07 2.50 -7.85
C ALA A 25 -17.77 1.83 -6.49
N PRO A 26 -18.79 1.43 -5.71
CA PRO A 26 -18.57 0.73 -4.45
C PRO A 26 -17.67 -0.50 -4.64
N VAL A 27 -16.63 -0.62 -3.80
CA VAL A 27 -15.68 -1.73 -3.77
C VAL A 27 -15.34 -2.06 -2.32
N ASP A 28 -14.99 -3.32 -2.07
CA ASP A 28 -14.63 -3.79 -0.73
C ASP A 28 -13.19 -3.41 -0.35
N LEU A 29 -12.29 -3.26 -1.33
CA LEU A 29 -10.88 -2.97 -1.13
C LEU A 29 -10.35 -1.98 -2.17
N VAL A 30 -9.59 -0.99 -1.71
CA VAL A 30 -8.82 -0.07 -2.56
C VAL A 30 -7.34 -0.24 -2.25
N LEU A 31 -6.57 -0.73 -3.22
CA LEU A 31 -5.11 -0.76 -3.13
C LEU A 31 -4.52 0.54 -3.72
N ILE A 32 -3.70 1.22 -2.94
CA ILE A 32 -3.07 2.49 -3.32
C ILE A 32 -1.57 2.28 -3.40
N GLU A 33 -0.98 2.54 -4.57
CA GLU A 33 0.47 2.62 -4.73
C GLU A 33 0.89 4.11 -4.75
N GLY A 34 1.87 4.47 -3.91
CA GLY A 34 2.33 5.86 -3.76
C GLY A 34 1.70 6.58 -2.57
N PHE A 35 1.43 7.89 -2.70
CA PHE A 35 0.85 8.74 -1.64
C PHE A 35 1.57 8.66 -0.28
N LYS A 36 2.90 8.71 -0.28
CA LYS A 36 3.76 8.55 0.92
C LYS A 36 3.41 9.46 2.11
N ARG A 37 2.65 10.54 1.92
CA ARG A 37 2.24 11.48 2.98
C ARG A 37 0.78 11.33 3.44
N SER A 38 0.01 10.43 2.83
CA SER A 38 -1.37 10.17 3.26
C SER A 38 -1.39 9.45 4.62
N PRO A 39 -2.42 9.62 5.47
CA PRO A 39 -2.53 8.89 6.72
C PRO A 39 -3.05 7.45 6.57
N HIS A 40 -3.33 6.97 5.35
CA HIS A 40 -3.87 5.62 5.15
C HIS A 40 -2.91 4.51 5.61
N PRO A 41 -3.43 3.43 6.23
CA PRO A 41 -2.65 2.23 6.54
C PRO A 41 -1.92 1.72 5.29
N ARG A 42 -0.66 1.31 5.46
CA ARG A 42 0.16 0.82 4.36
C ARG A 42 1.14 -0.26 4.77
N ILE A 43 1.64 -0.96 3.77
CA ILE A 43 2.80 -1.83 3.85
C ILE A 43 3.95 -1.07 3.19
N GLU A 44 5.07 -0.91 3.90
CA GLU A 44 6.29 -0.38 3.30
C GLU A 44 7.00 -1.50 2.53
N VAL A 45 7.33 -1.26 1.27
CA VAL A 45 8.16 -2.17 0.48
C VAL A 45 9.60 -1.72 0.57
N HIS A 46 10.47 -2.59 1.10
CA HIS A 46 11.88 -2.30 1.30
C HIS A 46 12.75 -3.32 0.57
N ARG A 47 13.67 -2.84 -0.26
CA ARG A 47 14.73 -3.66 -0.87
C ARG A 47 16.08 -3.19 -0.39
N ALA A 48 16.86 -4.10 0.21
CA ALA A 48 18.16 -3.78 0.80
C ALA A 48 19.13 -3.15 -0.21
N VAL A 49 19.07 -3.59 -1.48
CA VAL A 49 19.91 -3.07 -2.58
C VAL A 49 19.73 -1.57 -2.83
N THR A 50 18.58 -0.99 -2.45
CA THR A 50 18.32 0.44 -2.68
C THR A 50 19.04 1.35 -1.69
N GLY A 51 19.51 0.82 -0.56
CA GLY A 51 20.23 1.59 0.47
C GLY A 51 19.41 2.68 1.16
N HIS A 52 18.09 2.76 0.93
CA HIS A 52 17.23 3.74 1.60
C HIS A 52 16.90 3.32 3.03
N ALA A 53 16.86 4.29 3.95
CA ALA A 53 16.37 4.04 5.30
C ALA A 53 14.87 3.70 5.31
N LEU A 54 14.46 2.89 6.30
CA LEU A 54 13.04 2.58 6.52
C LEU A 54 12.25 3.83 6.93
N ILE A 55 11.02 3.92 6.43
CA ILE A 55 10.03 4.94 6.81
C ILE A 55 9.33 4.53 8.10
N ALA A 56 9.07 3.23 8.26
CA ALA A 56 8.39 2.60 9.37
C ALA A 56 8.69 3.23 10.75
N PRO A 57 9.95 3.40 11.18
CA PRO A 57 10.26 3.93 12.51
C PRO A 57 9.63 5.29 12.83
N GLY A 58 9.41 6.14 11.82
CA GLY A 58 8.84 7.48 11.97
C GLY A 58 7.35 7.59 11.61
N ASP A 59 6.74 6.53 11.07
CA ASP A 59 5.39 6.58 10.51
C ASP A 59 4.52 5.43 11.04
N ARG A 60 3.52 5.79 11.85
CA ARG A 60 2.55 4.84 12.42
C ARG A 60 1.51 4.35 11.42
N SER A 61 1.39 4.98 10.25
CA SER A 61 0.54 4.48 9.18
C SER A 61 1.12 3.21 8.53
N VAL A 62 2.43 2.97 8.68
CA VAL A 62 3.09 1.75 8.21
C VAL A 62 2.80 0.60 9.18
N ARG A 63 1.96 -0.35 8.75
CA ARG A 63 1.48 -1.48 9.57
C ARG A 63 2.38 -2.70 9.50
N ALA A 64 3.07 -2.88 8.39
CA ALA A 64 4.08 -3.92 8.18
C ALA A 64 5.13 -3.46 7.16
N VAL A 65 6.25 -4.17 7.08
CA VAL A 65 7.28 -3.99 6.06
C VAL A 65 7.42 -5.29 5.25
N ALA A 66 7.29 -5.22 3.93
CA ALA A 66 7.65 -6.32 3.04
C ALA A 66 9.10 -6.12 2.58
N ALA A 67 9.98 -7.07 2.89
CA ALA A 67 11.42 -6.91 2.68
C ALA A 67 12.13 -8.14 2.11
N ASP A 68 13.20 -7.91 1.35
CA ASP A 68 14.13 -8.94 0.85
C ASP A 68 15.31 -9.22 1.79
N ALA A 69 15.24 -8.69 3.02
CA ALA A 69 16.24 -8.85 4.05
C ALA A 69 15.59 -8.92 5.43
N ALA A 70 16.27 -9.57 6.39
CA ALA A 70 15.84 -9.58 7.78
C ALA A 70 15.97 -8.17 8.39
N LEU A 71 14.88 -7.68 8.99
CA LEU A 71 14.81 -6.37 9.63
C LEU A 71 14.45 -6.52 11.11
N MET A 72 15.13 -5.75 11.96
CA MET A 72 14.82 -5.69 13.40
C MET A 72 13.97 -4.45 13.68
N ILE A 73 12.64 -4.60 13.61
CA ILE A 73 11.66 -3.52 13.80
C ILE A 73 10.50 -3.96 14.70
N ASP A 74 9.68 -3.00 15.13
CA ASP A 74 8.56 -3.18 16.07
C ASP A 74 7.24 -3.64 15.43
N ARG A 75 7.29 -4.10 14.18
CA ARG A 75 6.11 -4.47 13.37
C ARG A 75 6.40 -5.69 12.50
N PRO A 76 5.37 -6.36 11.95
CA PRO A 76 5.58 -7.51 11.10
C PRO A 76 6.51 -7.22 9.91
N VAL A 77 7.42 -8.15 9.66
CA VAL A 77 8.26 -8.19 8.47
C VAL A 77 7.81 -9.37 7.63
N LEU A 78 7.32 -9.09 6.42
CA LEU A 78 6.83 -10.07 5.46
C LEU A 78 7.92 -10.33 4.42
N ASP A 79 8.02 -11.57 3.95
CA ASP A 79 8.84 -11.88 2.78
C ASP A 79 8.26 -11.13 1.57
N LEU A 80 9.12 -10.35 0.91
CA LEU A 80 8.72 -9.51 -0.22
C LEU A 80 8.19 -10.31 -1.41
N ASP A 81 8.63 -11.56 -1.59
CA ASP A 81 8.20 -12.40 -2.70
C ASP A 81 7.01 -13.32 -2.31
N ASP A 82 6.62 -13.36 -1.03
CA ASP A 82 5.44 -14.09 -0.55
C ASP A 82 4.15 -13.25 -0.69
N THR A 83 3.68 -13.15 -1.92
CA THR A 83 2.43 -12.44 -2.25
C THR A 83 1.19 -13.02 -1.56
N GLY A 84 1.21 -14.30 -1.17
CA GLY A 84 0.11 -14.94 -0.44
C GLY A 84 0.03 -14.42 0.98
N ALA A 85 1.14 -14.46 1.72
CA ALA A 85 1.22 -13.93 3.07
C ALA A 85 0.91 -12.43 3.13
N ILE A 86 1.32 -11.67 2.11
CA ILE A 86 0.98 -10.23 1.99
C ILE A 86 -0.53 -10.04 1.81
N ALA A 87 -1.17 -10.83 0.95
CA ALA A 87 -2.62 -10.77 0.74
C ALA A 87 -3.38 -11.14 2.02
N ASP A 88 -2.98 -12.21 2.71
CA ASP A 88 -3.60 -12.65 3.96
C ASP A 88 -3.46 -11.58 5.06
N PHE A 89 -2.29 -10.93 5.15
CA PHE A 89 -2.09 -9.80 6.06
C PHE A 89 -3.02 -8.62 5.73
N ILE A 90 -3.16 -8.27 4.44
CA ILE A 90 -4.05 -7.19 4.00
C ILE A 90 -5.50 -7.50 4.40
N LEU A 91 -6.00 -8.70 4.07
CA LEU A 91 -7.37 -9.13 4.38
C LEU A 91 -7.64 -9.07 5.90
N SER A 92 -6.71 -9.57 6.71
CA SER A 92 -6.82 -9.50 8.17
C SER A 92 -6.84 -8.07 8.70
N GLU A 93 -6.06 -7.14 8.15
CA GLU A 93 -6.02 -5.75 8.61
C GLU A 93 -7.29 -4.97 8.26
N VAL A 94 -7.91 -5.28 7.10
CA VAL A 94 -9.11 -4.57 6.63
C VAL A 94 -10.42 -5.26 7.01
N GLY A 95 -10.35 -6.48 7.57
CA GLY A 95 -11.51 -7.25 8.03
C GLY A 95 -12.31 -7.90 6.90
N LEU A 96 -11.64 -8.34 5.84
CA LEU A 96 -12.22 -9.07 4.70
C LEU A 96 -11.90 -10.56 4.74
#